data_AF-A0A0K0DHG8-F1
#
_entry.id   AF-A0A0K0DHG8-F1
#
_cell.length_a   1.000
_cell.length_b   1.000
_cell.length_c   1.000
_cell.angle_alpha   90.00
_cell.angle_beta   90.00
_cell.angle_gamma   90.00
#
_symmetry.space_group_name_H-M   'P 1'
#
loop_
_entity.id
_entity.type
_entity.pdbx_description
1 polymer ?
#
loop_
_entity_poly.entity_id
_entity_poly.type
_entity_poly.pdbx_seq_one_letter_code
_entity_poly.pdbx_strand_id
1 'polypeptide(L)'
;MNNGSWTENNYIKVGTITIATTMVIVAQLRGNQLYGTATITNLKLTDKAGTLGLPQDALDNLGNLGKELVQKMLSDTLQKGVQINIPTGSVAGLPINIISPSIRIIEHGLYVATDIVISPSLFGITSGQQC
;
A
#
# COMPACT_ATOMS: atom_id res chain seq x y z
N MET A 1 17.73 -17.52 48.35
CA MET A 1 16.47 -17.92 47.69
C MET A 1 16.19 -16.90 46.61
N ASN A 2 16.19 -17.33 45.35
CA ASN A 2 16.36 -16.47 44.18
C ASN A 2 15.15 -15.57 43.89
N ASN A 3 15.45 -14.31 43.58
CA ASN A 3 14.56 -13.27 43.07
C ASN A 3 13.93 -13.67 41.73
N GLY A 4 12.61 -13.63 41.64
CA GLY A 4 11.86 -13.78 40.38
C GLY A 4 11.91 -12.48 39.55
N SER A 5 12.72 -12.49 38.50
CA SER A 5 12.75 -11.45 37.47
C SER A 5 11.67 -11.74 36.42
N TRP A 6 10.66 -10.87 36.32
CA TRP A 6 9.55 -10.98 35.37
C TRP A 6 9.89 -10.28 34.04
N THR A 7 10.83 -10.82 33.27
CA THR A 7 11.06 -10.33 31.89
C THR A 7 11.54 -11.45 30.98
N GLU A 8 10.65 -12.37 30.63
CA GLU A 8 10.85 -13.18 29.43
C GLU A 8 9.50 -13.25 28.71
N ASN A 9 9.32 -12.40 27.70
CA ASN A 9 8.21 -12.52 26.77
C ASN A 9 8.44 -13.78 25.94
N ASN A 10 8.01 -14.93 26.47
CA ASN A 10 7.99 -16.18 25.76
C ASN A 10 6.81 -16.18 24.78
N TYR A 11 7.05 -15.68 23.57
CA TYR A 11 6.11 -15.82 22.46
C TYR A 11 6.08 -17.30 22.01
N ILE A 12 5.14 -18.06 22.55
CA ILE A 12 4.90 -19.44 22.14
C ILE A 12 4.07 -19.41 20.85
N LYS A 13 4.55 -20.05 19.79
CA LYS A 13 3.79 -20.20 18.54
C LYS A 13 2.56 -21.08 18.78
N VAL A 14 1.38 -20.49 18.72
CA VAL A 14 0.09 -21.19 18.97
C VAL A 14 -0.56 -21.75 17.69
N GLY A 15 -0.07 -21.40 16.50
CA GLY A 15 -0.57 -21.98 15.26
C GLY A 15 -0.18 -21.23 13.99
N THR A 16 -0.83 -21.55 12.87
CA THR A 16 -0.63 -20.85 11.58
C THR A 16 -1.94 -20.70 10.84
N ILE A 17 -2.38 -19.45 10.70
CA ILE A 17 -3.62 -19.10 9.98
C ILE A 17 -3.26 -18.68 8.56
N THR A 18 -3.95 -19.26 7.58
CA THR A 18 -3.98 -18.77 6.21
C THR A 18 -5.14 -17.80 6.08
N ILE A 19 -4.86 -16.61 5.56
CA ILE A 19 -5.87 -15.57 5.31
C ILE A 19 -6.04 -15.46 3.79
N ALA A 20 -7.27 -15.66 3.31
CA ALA A 20 -7.63 -15.42 1.92
C ALA A 20 -8.64 -14.26 1.87
N THR A 21 -8.30 -13.19 1.15
CA THR A 21 -9.11 -11.96 1.12
C THR A 21 -9.35 -11.51 -0.31
N THR A 22 -10.59 -11.14 -0.62
CA THR A 22 -10.98 -10.49 -1.88
C THR A 22 -11.45 -9.06 -1.57
N MET A 23 -10.92 -8.07 -2.29
CA MET A 23 -11.17 -6.66 -2.02
C MET A 23 -11.44 -5.88 -3.30
N VAL A 24 -12.34 -4.90 -3.21
CA VAL A 24 -12.60 -3.89 -4.24
C VAL A 24 -12.02 -2.58 -3.75
N ILE A 25 -11.14 -1.96 -4.55
CA ILE A 25 -10.48 -0.70 -4.22
C ILE A 25 -10.91 0.34 -5.25
N VAL A 26 -11.44 1.46 -4.78
CA VAL A 26 -11.72 2.64 -5.58
C VAL A 26 -10.76 3.72 -5.13
N ALA A 27 -9.78 4.05 -5.97
CA ALA A 27 -8.76 5.03 -5.64
C ALA A 27 -8.67 6.15 -6.69
N GLN A 28 -8.34 7.35 -6.22
CA GLN A 28 -8.15 8.57 -7.00
C GLN A 28 -6.89 9.26 -6.51
N LEU A 29 -5.98 9.61 -7.42
CA LEU A 29 -4.88 10.52 -7.06
C LEU A 29 -5.30 11.98 -7.19
N ARG A 30 -4.87 12.78 -6.22
CA ARG A 30 -4.87 14.25 -6.31
C ARG A 30 -3.50 14.76 -5.87
N GLY A 31 -2.70 15.24 -6.83
CA GLY A 31 -1.29 15.54 -6.59
C GLY A 31 -0.49 14.26 -6.27
N ASN A 32 0.31 14.27 -5.20
CA ASN A 32 1.02 13.06 -4.74
C ASN A 32 0.18 12.14 -3.84
N GLN A 33 -1.03 12.56 -3.48
CA GLN A 33 -1.84 11.86 -2.48
C GLN A 33 -2.85 10.93 -3.16
N LEU A 34 -2.78 9.64 -2.80
CA LEU A 34 -3.76 8.63 -3.17
C LEU A 34 -4.92 8.68 -2.18
N TYR A 35 -6.07 9.10 -2.66
CA TYR A 35 -7.33 9.02 -1.93
C TYR A 35 -8.12 7.80 -2.38
N GLY A 36 -9.00 7.30 -1.53
CA GLY A 36 -9.89 6.23 -1.96
C GLY A 36 -10.67 5.57 -0.85
N THR A 37 -11.32 4.48 -1.23
CA THR A 37 -11.98 3.54 -0.33
C THR A 37 -11.61 2.12 -0.74
N ALA A 38 -11.53 1.23 0.24
CA ALA A 38 -11.33 -0.19 0.02
C ALA A 38 -12.45 -0.95 0.73
N THR A 39 -13.13 -1.82 0.01
CA THR A 39 -14.19 -2.67 0.56
C THR A 39 -13.72 -4.11 0.49
N ILE A 40 -13.68 -4.79 1.63
CA ILE A 40 -13.41 -6.23 1.66
C ILE A 40 -14.70 -6.93 1.24
N THR A 41 -14.64 -7.74 0.20
CA THR A 41 -15.79 -8.54 -0.25
C THR A 41 -15.83 -9.87 0.50
N ASN A 42 -14.68 -10.53 0.62
CA ASN A 42 -14.56 -11.81 1.31
C ASN A 42 -13.28 -11.81 2.16
N LEU A 43 -13.37 -12.38 3.36
CA LEU A 43 -12.22 -12.67 4.22
C LEU A 43 -12.45 -14.07 4.81
N LYS A 44 -11.60 -15.02 4.42
CA LYS A 44 -11.64 -16.39 4.89
C LYS A 44 -10.38 -16.68 5.70
N LEU A 45 -10.57 -17.14 6.92
CA LEU A 45 -9.51 -17.60 7.80
C LEU A 45 -9.52 -19.13 7.78
N THR A 46 -8.37 -19.74 7.58
CA THR A 46 -8.25 -21.19 7.60
C THR A 46 -7.01 -21.58 8.39
N ASP A 47 -7.20 -22.33 9.47
CA ASP A 47 -6.09 -22.94 10.19
C ASP A 47 -5.57 -24.12 9.35
N LYS A 48 -4.40 -23.95 8.74
CA LYS A 48 -3.84 -24.93 7.81
C LYS A 48 -3.28 -26.16 8.54
N ALA A 49 -3.02 -26.05 9.84
CA ALA A 49 -2.36 -27.09 10.61
C ALA A 49 -3.26 -27.70 11.71
N GLY A 50 -4.50 -27.21 11.87
CA GLY A 50 -5.39 -27.62 12.97
C GLY A 50 -4.83 -27.31 14.36
N THR A 51 -3.77 -26.51 14.41
CA THR A 51 -2.94 -26.24 15.58
C THR A 51 -3.62 -25.36 16.61
N LEU A 52 -4.59 -24.55 16.21
CA LEU A 52 -5.31 -23.64 17.10
C LEU A 52 -6.45 -24.34 17.83
N GLY A 53 -6.86 -25.53 17.39
CA GLY A 53 -8.01 -26.25 17.95
C GLY A 53 -9.33 -25.49 17.85
N LEU A 54 -9.38 -24.42 17.05
CA LEU A 54 -10.56 -23.59 16.86
C LEU A 54 -11.41 -24.19 15.74
N PRO A 55 -12.73 -24.37 15.96
CA PRO A 55 -13.63 -24.77 14.90
C PRO A 55 -13.67 -23.70 13.80
N GLN A 56 -13.87 -24.12 12.55
CA GLN A 56 -13.93 -23.22 11.39
C GLN A 56 -14.97 -22.10 11.59
N ASP A 57 -16.09 -22.39 12.24
CA ASP A 57 -17.14 -21.41 12.57
C ASP A 57 -16.65 -20.29 13.51
N ALA A 58 -15.76 -20.59 14.45
CA ALA A 58 -15.16 -19.59 15.32
C ALA A 58 -14.18 -18.71 14.52
N LEU A 59 -13.40 -19.31 13.62
CA LEU A 59 -12.51 -18.57 12.73
C LEU A 59 -13.29 -17.69 11.75
N ASP A 60 -14.41 -18.15 11.21
CA ASP A 60 -15.24 -17.36 10.29
C ASP A 60 -15.91 -16.18 11.01
N ASN A 61 -16.34 -16.36 12.27
CA ASN A 61 -16.84 -15.26 13.10
C ASN A 61 -15.75 -14.21 13.41
N LEU A 62 -14.54 -14.67 13.74
CA LEU A 62 -13.37 -13.78 13.90
C LEU A 62 -13.02 -13.09 12.57
N GLY A 63 -13.21 -13.77 11.45
CA GLY A 63 -12.99 -13.23 10.11
C GLY A 63 -13.96 -12.09 9.78
N ASN A 64 -15.24 -12.25 10.11
CA ASN A 64 -16.23 -11.19 9.95
C ASN A 64 -15.93 -9.96 10.81
N LEU A 65 -15.54 -10.16 12.07
CA LEU A 65 -15.16 -9.07 12.96
C LEU A 65 -13.87 -8.37 12.49
N GLY A 66 -12.86 -9.15 12.10
CA GLY A 66 -11.61 -8.63 11.55
C GLY A 66 -11.83 -7.88 10.23
N LYS A 67 -12.75 -8.35 9.39
CA LYS A 67 -13.12 -7.71 8.13
C LYS A 67 -13.62 -6.29 8.35
N GLU A 68 -14.53 -6.06 9.30
CA GLU A 68 -15.04 -4.71 9.58
C GLU A 68 -13.94 -3.77 10.09
N LEU A 69 -13.10 -4.25 11.01
CA LEU A 69 -12.00 -3.46 11.57
C LEU A 69 -10.96 -3.10 10.52
N VAL A 70 -10.53 -4.08 9.71
CA VAL A 70 -9.55 -3.88 8.64
C VAL A 70 -10.13 -2.99 7.55
N GLN A 71 -11.39 -3.19 7.16
CA GLN A 71 -12.06 -2.35 6.17
C GLN A 71 -12.17 -0.90 6.63
N LYS A 72 -12.53 -0.67 7.90
CA LYS A 72 -12.57 0.67 8.48
C LYS A 72 -11.18 1.31 8.50
N MET A 73 -10.17 0.59 8.98
CA MET A 73 -8.79 1.07 9.02
C MET A 73 -8.26 1.44 7.62
N LEU A 74 -8.50 0.58 6.63
CA LEU A 74 -8.07 0.82 5.24
C LEU A 74 -8.82 2.01 4.64
N SER A 75 -10.13 2.11 4.87
CA SER A 75 -10.93 3.25 4.41
C SER A 75 -10.46 4.54 5.07
N ASP A 76 -10.24 4.57 6.38
CA ASP A 76 -9.77 5.76 7.11
C ASP A 76 -8.39 6.20 6.59
N THR A 77 -7.51 5.25 6.27
CA THR A 77 -6.17 5.52 5.73
C THR A 77 -6.24 6.07 4.31
N LEU A 78 -7.03 5.44 3.44
CA LEU A 78 -7.22 5.89 2.06
C LEU A 78 -8.00 7.22 2.00
N GLN A 79 -8.91 7.50 2.93
CA GLN A 79 -9.60 8.79 3.01
C GLN A 79 -8.68 9.92 3.48
N LYS A 80 -7.77 9.65 4.40
CA LYS A 80 -6.74 10.63 4.83
C LYS A 80 -5.74 10.96 3.72
N GLY A 81 -5.63 10.08 2.74
CA GLY A 81 -4.69 10.20 1.64
C GLY A 81 -3.36 9.53 1.98
N VAL A 82 -2.93 8.61 1.12
CA VAL A 82 -1.62 7.98 1.21
C VAL A 82 -0.66 8.75 0.32
N GLN A 83 0.43 9.28 0.89
CA GLN A 83 1.46 9.92 0.07
C GLN A 83 2.16 8.87 -0.78
N ILE A 84 2.13 9.06 -2.10
CA ILE A 84 2.91 8.26 -3.03
C ILE A 84 4.12 9.09 -3.42
N ASN A 85 5.31 8.51 -3.28
CA ASN A 85 6.51 9.12 -3.80
C ASN A 85 6.55 8.89 -5.32
N ILE A 86 6.07 9.86 -6.08
CA ILE A 86 6.23 9.87 -7.53
C ILE A 86 7.62 10.45 -7.79
N PRO A 87 8.57 9.70 -8.37
CA PRO A 87 9.89 10.22 -8.68
C PRO A 87 9.75 11.34 -9.71
N THR A 88 9.78 12.59 -9.25
CA THR A 88 9.66 13.77 -10.11
C THR A 88 11.01 14.26 -10.63
N GLY A 89 12.11 13.84 -10.01
CA GLY A 89 13.47 14.18 -10.39
C GLY A 89 14.20 13.02 -11.06
N SER A 90 14.97 13.35 -12.10
CA SER A 90 15.91 12.48 -12.81
C SER A 90 15.40 11.06 -13.07
N VAL A 91 14.39 10.94 -13.93
CA VAL A 91 13.83 9.65 -14.32
C VAL A 91 14.91 8.86 -15.06
N ALA A 92 15.26 7.68 -14.54
CA ALA A 92 16.25 6.77 -15.15
C ALA A 92 17.64 7.41 -15.41
N GLY A 93 18.05 8.38 -14.59
CA GLY A 93 19.36 9.04 -14.73
C GLY A 93 19.43 10.10 -15.85
N LEU A 94 18.31 10.39 -16.51
CA LEU A 94 18.20 11.48 -17.47
C LEU A 94 17.82 12.78 -16.74
N PRO A 95 18.38 13.96 -17.08
CA PRO A 95 18.04 15.24 -16.44
C PRO A 95 16.69 15.78 -16.97
N ILE A 96 15.67 14.94 -16.82
CA ILE A 96 14.27 15.14 -17.19
C ILE A 96 13.49 15.29 -15.88
N ASN A 97 12.75 16.39 -15.76
CA ASN A 97 11.89 16.64 -14.60
C ASN A 97 10.43 16.41 -14.97
N ILE A 98 9.74 15.61 -14.17
CA ILE A 98 8.31 15.34 -14.27
C ILE A 98 7.59 16.43 -13.47
N ILE A 99 6.66 17.13 -14.11
CA ILE A 99 5.83 18.17 -13.50
C ILE A 99 4.36 17.79 -13.61
N SER A 100 3.60 18.05 -12.54
CA SER A 100 2.16 17.78 -12.46
C SER A 100 1.75 16.34 -12.85
N PRO A 101 2.38 15.29 -12.29
CA PRO A 101 1.98 13.92 -12.60
C PRO A 101 0.54 13.66 -12.12
N SER A 102 -0.26 13.08 -13.00
CA SER A 102 -1.60 12.58 -12.75
C SER A 102 -1.60 11.07 -12.99
N ILE A 103 -2.10 10.32 -12.02
CA ILE A 103 -2.14 8.86 -12.09
C ILE A 103 -3.59 8.43 -11.94
N ARG A 104 -4.06 7.49 -12.77
CA ARG A 104 -5.41 6.93 -12.72
C ARG A 104 -5.33 5.42 -12.88
N ILE A 105 -6.10 4.70 -12.08
CA ILE A 105 -6.30 3.25 -12.27
C ILE A 105 -7.37 3.07 -13.34
N ILE A 106 -7.05 2.30 -14.38
CA ILE A 106 -7.97 1.86 -15.43
C ILE A 106 -8.11 0.35 -15.36
N GLU A 107 -9.03 -0.22 -16.15
CA GLU A 107 -9.23 -1.67 -16.18
C GLU A 107 -7.92 -2.41 -16.49
N HIS A 108 -7.42 -3.15 -15.49
CA HIS A 108 -6.16 -3.89 -15.51
C HIS A 108 -4.90 -3.05 -15.83
N GLY A 109 -4.94 -1.72 -15.66
CA GLY A 109 -3.84 -0.85 -16.04
C GLY A 109 -3.65 0.35 -15.12
N LEU A 110 -2.41 0.87 -15.11
CA LEU A 110 -2.07 2.12 -14.47
C LEU A 110 -1.82 3.18 -15.54
N TYR A 111 -2.71 4.16 -15.63
CA TYR A 111 -2.54 5.32 -16.50
C TYR A 111 -1.73 6.39 -15.75
N VAL A 112 -0.65 6.86 -16.36
CA VAL A 112 0.19 7.93 -15.84
C VAL A 112 0.33 8.99 -16.93
N ALA A 113 -0.12 10.21 -16.63
CA ALA A 113 0.04 11.37 -17.50
C ALA A 113 0.78 12.47 -16.74
N THR A 114 1.81 13.04 -17.34
CA THR A 114 2.62 14.07 -16.73
C THR A 114 3.15 15.00 -17.81
N ASP A 115 3.37 16.26 -17.42
CA ASP A 115 4.17 17.17 -18.23
C ASP A 115 5.65 16.94 -17.91
N ILE A 116 6.51 17.25 -18.87
CA ILE A 116 7.94 17.00 -18.77
C ILE A 116 8.70 18.29 -19.10
N VAL A 117 9.65 18.66 -18.25
CA VAL A 117 10.64 19.69 -18.54
C VAL A 117 11.96 19.01 -18.91
N ILE A 118 12.42 19.27 -20.12
CA ILE A 118 13.71 18.80 -20.61
C ILE A 118 14.75 19.89 -20.38
N SER A 119 15.81 19.56 -19.65
CA SER A 119 16.92 20.48 -19.44
C SER A 119 17.67 20.74 -20.75
N PRO A 120 17.98 21.99 -21.14
CA PRO A 120 18.74 22.29 -22.36
C PRO A 120 20.11 21.58 -22.46
N SER A 121 20.67 21.18 -21.30
CA SER A 121 21.88 20.37 -21.21
C SER A 121 21.77 19.00 -21.88
N LEU A 122 20.56 18.42 -22.01
CA LEU A 122 20.32 17.17 -22.77
C LEU A 122 20.52 17.36 -24.28
N PHE A 123 20.35 18.57 -24.79
CA PHE A 123 20.50 18.89 -26.21
C PHE A 123 21.90 19.43 -26.56
N GLY A 124 22.85 19.40 -25.62
CA GLY A 124 24.19 19.94 -25.83
C GLY A 124 24.23 21.46 -25.99
N ILE A 125 23.13 22.17 -25.69
CA ILE A 125 23.06 23.63 -25.73
C ILE A 125 23.64 24.14 -24.40
N THR A 126 24.96 24.05 -24.25
CA THR A 126 25.67 24.83 -23.25
C THR A 126 25.63 26.28 -23.74
N SER A 127 25.09 27.20 -22.93
CA SER A 127 25.10 28.64 -23.19
C SER A 127 26.50 29.11 -23.63
N GLY A 128 26.68 29.23 -24.93
CA GLY A 128 27.99 29.35 -25.53
C GLY A 128 27.89 29.66 -27.02
N GLN A 129 27.07 30.65 -27.37
CA GLN A 129 27.26 31.55 -28.51
C GLN A 129 26.06 32.51 -28.55
N GLN A 130 26.20 33.65 -27.88
CA GLN A 130 25.61 34.89 -28.37
C GLN A 130 26.72 35.61 -29.13
N CYS A 131 26.44 35.94 -30.40
CA CYS A 131 27.21 36.87 -31.21
C CYS A 131 27.12 38.28 -30.63
#